data_AF-A0A654CTA2-F1
#
_entry.id   AF-A0A654CTA2-F1
#
_cell.length_a   1.000
_cell.length_b   1.000
_cell.length_c   1.000
_cell.angle_alpha   90.00
_cell.angle_beta   90.00
_cell.angle_gamma   90.00
#
_symmetry.space_group_name_H-M   'P 1'
#
loop_
_entity.id
_entity.type
_entity.pdbx_description
1 polymer ?
#
loop_
_entity_poly.entity_id
_entity_poly.type
_entity_poly.pdbx_seq_one_letter_code
_entity_poly.pdbx_strand_id
1 'polypeptide(L)' 'MQFKGKWYAFYHHSELSQKNGEFNDGLHSICVDRLEYNKDGSIKKVKQTDLLTGPK' A
#
# COMPACT_ATOMS: atom_id res chain seq x y z
N MET A 1 6.67 -4.05 -9.33
CA MET A 1 6.29 -4.53 -10.69
C MET A 1 6.26 -3.36 -11.65
N GLN A 2 6.67 -3.56 -12.91
CA GLN A 2 6.51 -2.56 -13.97
C GLN A 2 5.23 -2.83 -14.76
N PHE A 3 4.41 -1.80 -14.96
CA PHE A 3 3.22 -1.86 -15.79
C PHE A 3 3.06 -0.54 -16.54
N LYS A 4 2.91 -0.61 -17.88
CA LYS A 4 2.77 0.57 -18.76
C LYS A 4 3.83 1.65 -18.49
N GLY A 5 5.09 1.23 -18.34
CA GLY A 5 6.23 2.14 -18.12
C GLY A 5 6.31 2.77 -16.72
N LYS A 6 5.44 2.38 -15.78
CA LYS A 6 5.45 2.86 -14.39
C LYS A 6 5.74 1.70 -13.44
N TRP A 7 6.34 2.00 -12.30
CA TRP A 7 6.64 1.02 -11.27
C TRP A 7 5.67 1.14 -10.10
N TYR A 8 5.33 -0.01 -9.54
CA TYR A 8 4.35 -0.15 -8.46
C TYR A 8 4.86 -1.11 -7.38
N ALA A 9 4.65 -0.75 -6.13
CA ALA A 9 4.87 -1.58 -4.95
C ALA A 9 3.54 -2.21 -4.53
N PHE A 10 3.53 -3.53 -4.39
CA PHE A 10 2.40 -4.29 -3.86
C PHE A 10 2.73 -4.74 -2.44
N TYR A 11 1.77 -4.60 -1.53
CA TYR A 11 1.92 -4.96 -0.11
C TYR A 11 0.56 -5.29 0.51
N HIS A 12 0.56 -5.73 1.77
CA HIS A 12 -0.65 -5.99 2.55
C HIS A 12 -0.87 -4.90 3.60
N HIS A 13 -2.13 -4.57 3.88
CA HIS A 13 -2.53 -3.71 4.99
C HIS A 13 -3.73 -4.29 5.72
N SER A 14 -3.77 -4.09 7.03
CA SER A 14 -4.86 -4.58 7.89
C SER A 14 -5.85 -3.49 8.33
N GLU A 15 -5.95 -2.33 7.65
CA GLU A 15 -6.83 -1.24 8.11
C GLU A 15 -8.31 -1.63 7.97
N LEU A 16 -8.61 -2.39 6.92
CA LEU A 16 -9.96 -2.89 6.63
C LEU A 16 -10.27 -4.19 7.38
N SER A 17 -9.38 -4.62 8.26
CA SER A 17 -9.43 -5.94 8.90
C SER A 17 -10.29 -5.89 10.15
N GLN A 18 -11.51 -5.39 9.97
CA GLN A 18 -12.52 -5.35 11.02
C GLN A 18 -13.60 -6.38 10.69
N LYS A 19 -13.90 -7.24 11.66
CA LYS A 19 -15.02 -8.18 11.59
C LYS A 19 -15.92 -7.91 12.78
N ASN A 20 -17.19 -7.58 12.54
CA ASN A 20 -18.15 -7.21 13.58
C ASN A 20 -17.69 -6.05 14.50
N GLY A 21 -16.86 -5.13 13.98
CA GLY A 21 -16.32 -4.01 14.76
C GLY A 21 -15.06 -4.33 15.57
N GLU A 22 -14.55 -5.56 15.52
CA GLU A 22 -13.31 -5.97 16.17
C GLU A 22 -12.18 -6.15 15.14
N PHE A 23 -10.97 -5.74 15.53
CA PHE A 23 -9.77 -5.95 14.70
C PHE A 23 -9.44 -7.44 14.57
N ASN A 24 -9.11 -7.87 13.36
CA ASN A 24 -8.82 -9.26 13.03
C ASN A 24 -7.62 -9.34 12.07
N ASP A 25 -6.45 -9.67 12.60
CA ASP A 25 -5.21 -9.73 11.82
C ASP A 25 -5.14 -10.91 10.81
N GLY A 26 -6.16 -11.78 10.76
CA GLY A 26 -6.27 -12.85 9.76
C GLY A 26 -6.83 -12.39 8.42
N LEU A 27 -7.34 -11.15 8.33
CA LEU A 27 -7.92 -10.59 7.11
C LEU A 27 -6.95 -9.55 6.58
N HIS A 28 -6.31 -9.73 5.43
CA HIS A 28 -5.38 -8.74 4.87
C HIS A 28 -5.91 -8.22 3.53
N SER A 29 -5.80 -6.91 3.30
CA SER A 29 -6.14 -6.27 2.03
C SER A 29 -4.89 -6.02 1.20
N ILE A 30 -4.97 -6.25 -0.11
CA ILE A 30 -3.89 -5.90 -1.03
C ILE A 30 -3.93 -4.41 -1.33
N CYS A 31 -2.76 -3.77 -1.22
CA CYS A 31 -2.55 -2.37 -1.56
C CYS A 31 -1.54 -2.25 -2.70
N VAL A 32 -1.64 -1.14 -3.43
CA VAL A 32 -0.71 -0.81 -4.51
C VAL A 32 -0.43 0.69 -4.50
N ASP A 33 0.86 1.04 -4.48
CA ASP A 33 1.31 2.43 -4.58
C ASP A 33 2.43 2.58 -5.60
N ARG A 34 2.66 3.81 -6.03
CA ARG A 34 3.70 4.13 -7.01
C ARG A 34 5.08 3.95 -6.40
N LEU A 35 5.94 3.28 -7.14
CA LEU A 35 7.35 3.08 -6.81
C LEU A 35 8.21 3.97 -7.70
N GLU A 36 9.13 4.71 -7.08
CA GLU A 36 10.05 5.59 -7.78
C GLU A 36 11.49 5.29 -7.40
N TYR A 37 12.40 5.61 -8.31
CA TYR A 37 13.84 5.44 -8.13
C TYR A 37 14.52 6.80 -8.06
N ASN A 38 15.58 6.87 -7.25
CA ASN A 38 16.54 7.96 -7.30
C ASN A 38 17.42 7.85 -8.55
N LYS A 39 18.22 8.89 -8.83
CA LYS A 39 19.12 8.90 -9.99
C LYS A 39 20.17 7.80 -9.95
N ASP A 40 20.58 7.37 -8.76
CA ASP A 40 21.53 6.29 -8.54
C ASP A 40 20.91 4.88 -8.63
N GLY A 41 19.60 4.80 -8.93
CA GLY A 41 18.87 3.53 -9.03
C GLY A 41 18.37 2.98 -7.70
N SER A 42 18.66 3.63 -6.56
CA SER A 42 18.06 3.25 -5.28
C SER A 42 16.55 3.53 -5.25
N ILE A 43 15.81 2.76 -4.46
CA ILE A 43 14.37 2.92 -4.31
C ILE A 43 14.08 4.11 -3.38
N LYS A 44 13.21 5.03 -3.81
CA LYS A 44 12.64 6.03 -2.91
C LYS A 44 11.66 5.38 -1.94
N LYS A 45 11.57 5.91 -0.72
CA LYS A 45 10.57 5.48 0.26
C LYS A 45 9.17 5.58 -0.37
N VAL A 46 8.45 4.47 -0.40
CA VAL A 46 7.08 4.41 -0.90
C VAL A 46 6.19 5.23 0.03
N LYS A 47 5.42 6.14 -0.57
CA LYS A 47 4.40 6.91 0.15
C LYS A 47 3.05 6.23 -0.10
N GLN A 48 2.48 5.66 0.96
CA GLN A 48 1.14 5.11 0.91
C GLN A 48 0.16 6.25 0.62
N THR A 49 -0.71 6.06 -0.36
CA THR A 49 -1.84 6.96 -0.59
C THR A 49 -2.90 6.76 0.49
N ASP A 50 -3.64 7.83 0.82
CA ASP A 50 -4.56 7.80 1.96
C ASP A 50 -5.53 6.61 1.84
N LEU A 51 -5.68 5.89 2.95
CA LEU A 51 -6.59 4.77 3.06
C LEU A 51 -8.02 5.29 2.87
N LEU A 52 -8.90 4.50 2.23
CA LEU A 52 -10.28 4.89 1.92
C LEU A 52 -11.11 5.32 3.14
N THR A 53 -10.65 5.00 4.35
CA THR A 53 -11.14 5.59 5.58
C THR A 53 -10.42 6.92 5.79
N GLY A 54 -11.09 8.03 5.48
CA GLY A 54 -10.64 9.39 5.83
C GLY A 54 -10.28 9.52 7.33
N PRO A 55 -9.78 10.69 7.77
CA PRO A 55 -9.29 10.86 9.13
C PRO A 55 -10.33 10.38 10.16
N LYS A 56 -9.85 9.58 11.13
CA LYS A 56 -10.63 9.16 12.30
C LYS A 56 -11.01 10.37 13.15
#